data_AF-A0A226QBY4-F1
#
_entry.id   AF-A0A226QBY4-F1
#
_cell.length_a   1.000
_cell.length_b   1.000
_cell.length_c   1.000
_cell.angle_alpha   90.00
_cell.angle_beta   90.00
_cell.angle_gamma   90.00
#
_symmetry.space_group_name_H-M   'P 1'
#
loop_
_entity.id
_entity.type
_entity.pdbx_description
1 polymer ?
#
loop_
_entity_poly.entity_id
_entity_poly.type
_entity_poly.pdbx_seq_one_letter_code
_entity_poly.pdbx_strand_id
1 'polypeptide(L)'
;MSVVHDVWRATKELLEATALPWPSEDREERLQMVDRLLRERQELLWKLRPPYSEEEQRLGREIIAWNQEIEKRLHQVRDEIRGDLRVAGAKRQANARYVHPYEQPLSFDGMFYDKKR
;
A
#
# COMPACT_ATOMS: atom_id res chain seq x y z
N MET A 1 25.78 18.89 11.75
CA MET A 1 24.44 18.92 11.12
C MET A 1 23.42 18.86 12.24
N SER A 2 22.37 19.67 12.19
CA SER A 2 21.30 19.68 13.19
C SER A 2 20.35 18.50 12.96
N VAL A 3 19.73 18.00 14.03
CA VAL A 3 18.67 16.97 13.96
C VAL A 3 17.52 17.43 13.05
N VAL A 4 17.23 18.73 13.00
CA VAL A 4 16.19 19.28 12.11
C VAL A 4 16.54 19.07 10.64
N HIS A 5 17.79 19.30 10.24
CA HIS A 5 18.26 19.02 8.88
C HIS A 5 18.18 17.53 8.55
N ASP A 6 18.49 16.65 9.51
CA ASP A 6 18.41 15.20 9.31
C ASP A 6 16.94 14.76 9.12
N VAL A 7 16.00 15.26 9.93
CA VAL A 7 14.56 15.03 9.75
C VAL A 7 14.09 15.56 8.40
N TRP A 8 14.54 16.75 8.00
CA TRP A 8 14.19 17.35 6.72
C TRP A 8 14.66 16.47 5.56
N ARG A 9 15.90 15.99 5.61
CA ARG A 9 16.46 15.08 4.59
C ARG A 9 15.67 13.78 4.50
N ALA A 10 15.43 13.12 5.63
CA ALA A 10 14.67 11.87 5.67
C ALA A 10 13.23 12.06 5.16
N THR A 11 12.61 13.20 5.49
CA THR A 11 11.26 13.53 5.00
C THR A 11 11.27 13.79 3.48
N LYS A 12 12.30 14.43 2.95
CA LYS A 12 12.47 14.65 1.51
C LYS A 12 12.64 13.32 0.76
N GLU A 13 13.50 12.45 1.26
CA GLU A 13 13.73 11.13 0.66
C GLU A 13 12.45 10.28 0.67
N LEU A 14 11.68 10.33 1.77
CA LEU A 14 10.38 9.68 1.86
C LEU A 14 9.36 10.28 0.87
N LEU A 15 9.36 11.60 0.67
CA LEU A 15 8.51 12.26 -0.33
C LEU A 15 8.84 11.78 -1.75
N GLU A 16 10.13 11.68 -2.07
CA GLU A 16 10.60 11.19 -3.38
C GLU A 16 10.26 9.71 -3.58
N ALA A 17 10.51 8.87 -2.58
CA ALA A 17 10.18 7.44 -2.62
C ALA A 17 8.68 7.19 -2.83
N THR A 18 7.82 7.99 -2.20
CA THR A 18 6.36 7.90 -2.36
C THR A 18 5.83 8.53 -3.64
N ALA A 19 6.61 9.37 -4.34
CA ALA A 19 6.24 10.00 -5.61
C ALA A 19 6.25 9.03 -6.79
N LEU A 20 7.13 8.03 -6.72
CA LEU A 20 7.38 7.11 -7.82
C LEU A 20 6.20 6.12 -7.97
N PRO A 21 5.86 5.67 -9.19
CA PRO A 21 4.80 4.69 -9.42
C PRO A 21 5.01 3.37 -8.67
N TRP A 22 3.96 2.66 -8.27
CA TRP A 22 4.03 1.41 -7.50
C TRP A 22 3.59 0.18 -8.33
N PRO A 23 4.38 -0.22 -9.35
CA PRO A 23 4.04 -1.40 -10.15
C PRO A 23 4.06 -2.65 -9.28
N SER A 24 3.25 -3.65 -9.64
CA SER A 24 3.07 -4.86 -8.83
C SER A 24 4.36 -5.65 -8.60
N GLU A 25 5.33 -5.57 -9.52
CA GLU A 25 6.64 -6.25 -9.47
C GLU A 25 7.56 -5.68 -8.39
N ASP A 26 7.63 -4.35 -8.25
CA ASP A 26 8.54 -3.68 -7.31
C ASP A 26 7.85 -3.26 -6.01
N ARG A 27 6.54 -3.52 -5.90
CA ARG A 27 5.70 -3.01 -4.81
C ARG A 27 6.22 -3.41 -3.43
N GLU A 28 6.62 -4.66 -3.28
CA GLU A 28 7.12 -5.19 -2.00
C GLU A 28 8.42 -4.48 -1.59
N GLU A 29 9.38 -4.36 -2.51
CA GLU A 29 10.64 -3.66 -2.26
C GLU A 29 10.41 -2.19 -1.88
N ARG A 30 9.49 -1.52 -2.58
CA ARG A 30 9.12 -0.14 -2.29
C ARG A 30 8.45 0.02 -0.93
N LEU A 31 7.59 -0.92 -0.53
CA LEU A 31 6.98 -0.92 0.81
C LEU A 31 8.06 -1.05 1.89
N GLN A 32 9.04 -1.94 1.69
CA GLN A 32 10.15 -2.11 2.62
C GLN A 32 11.04 -0.87 2.71
N MET A 33 11.32 -0.22 1.58
CA MET A 33 12.07 1.04 1.56
C MET A 33 11.33 2.14 2.32
N VAL A 34 10.04 2.32 2.05
CA VAL A 34 9.21 3.31 2.74
C VAL A 34 9.10 3.02 4.24
N ASP A 35 8.92 1.77 4.66
CA ASP A 35 8.87 1.39 6.08
C ASP A 35 10.18 1.71 6.79
N ARG A 36 11.32 1.45 6.14
CA ARG A 36 12.65 1.80 6.67
C ARG A 36 12.78 3.31 6.87
N LEU A 37 12.48 4.10 5.84
CA LEU A 37 12.55 5.57 5.90
C LEU A 37 11.62 6.15 6.97
N LEU A 38 10.43 5.58 7.13
CA LEU A 38 9.49 5.97 8.19
C LEU A 38 10.06 5.73 9.59
N ARG A 39 10.69 4.57 9.82
CA ARG A 39 11.33 4.24 11.12
C ARG A 39 12.51 5.15 11.41
N GLU A 40 13.41 5.34 10.43
CA GLU A 40 14.57 6.22 10.57
C GLU A 40 14.14 7.67 10.88
N ARG A 41 13.14 8.18 10.15
CA ARG A 41 12.55 9.49 10.42
C ARG A 41 11.94 9.57 11.82
N GLN A 42 11.24 8.53 12.27
CA GLN A 42 10.63 8.49 13.61
C GLN A 42 11.67 8.62 14.72
N GLU A 43 12.81 7.93 14.58
CA GLU A 43 13.92 8.02 15.54
C GLU A 43 14.53 9.43 15.60
N LEU A 44 14.63 10.11 14.45
CA LEU A 44 15.12 11.49 14.38
C LEU A 44 14.14 12.47 15.01
N LEU A 45 12.83 12.29 14.78
CA LEU A 45 11.78 13.14 15.36
C LEU A 45 11.83 13.14 16.90
N TRP A 46 12.11 12.00 17.54
CA TRP A 46 12.24 11.94 19.01
C TRP A 46 13.42 12.73 19.58
N LYS A 47 14.44 13.01 18.76
CA LYS A 47 15.65 13.74 19.15
C LYS A 47 15.48 15.26 19.00
N LEU A 48 14.40 15.74 18.39
CA LEU A 48 14.12 17.17 18.24
C LEU A 48 13.94 17.86 19.60
N ARG A 49 14.68 18.96 19.83
CA ARG A 49 14.62 19.76 21.05
C ARG A 49 14.77 21.25 20.71
N PRO A 50 13.92 22.13 21.24
CA PRO A 50 14.10 23.58 21.11
C PRO A 50 15.28 24.08 21.96
N PRO A 51 15.78 25.30 21.73
CA PRO A 51 15.30 26.30 20.76
C PRO A 51 15.73 26.02 19.32
N TYR A 52 14.93 26.49 18.35
CA TYR A 52 15.22 26.37 16.92
C TYR A 52 15.56 27.73 16.31
N SER A 53 16.60 27.76 15.49
CA SER A 53 16.97 28.90 14.64
C SER A 53 15.88 29.21 13.58
N GLU A 54 15.92 30.39 12.98
CA GLU A 54 14.99 30.76 11.91
C GLU A 54 15.07 29.81 10.71
N GLU A 55 16.27 29.32 10.39
CA GLU A 55 16.49 28.34 9.34
C GLU A 55 15.77 27.02 9.67
N GLU A 56 15.97 26.50 10.88
CA GLU A 56 15.32 25.26 11.34
C GLU A 56 13.79 25.40 11.36
N GLN A 57 13.26 26.58 11.69
CA GLN A 57 11.83 26.84 11.62
C GLN A 57 11.31 26.84 10.17
N ARG A 58 12.11 27.32 9.19
CA ARG A 58 11.77 27.22 7.76
C ARG A 58 11.72 25.76 7.32
N LEU A 59 12.75 24.98 7.66
CA LEU A 59 12.79 23.54 7.38
C LEU A 59 11.62 22.79 8.04
N GLY A 60 11.25 23.15 9.27
CA GLY A 60 10.09 22.61 9.96
C GLY A 60 8.78 22.80 9.20
N ARG A 61 8.58 23.96 8.57
CA ARG A 61 7.40 24.23 7.73
C ARG A 61 7.38 23.35 6.48
N GLU A 62 8.53 23.14 5.84
CA GLU A 62 8.64 22.23 4.70
C GLU A 62 8.36 20.78 5.11
N ILE A 63 8.91 20.32 6.24
CA ILE A 63 8.64 18.98 6.79
C ILE A 63 7.14 18.75 6.97
N ILE A 64 6.42 19.72 7.54
CA ILE A 64 4.97 19.61 7.75
C ILE A 64 4.22 19.53 6.41
N ALA A 65 4.57 20.39 5.46
CA ALA A 65 3.93 20.39 4.14
C ALA A 65 4.16 19.07 3.39
N TRP A 66 5.38 18.54 3.42
CA TRP A 66 5.69 17.26 2.80
C TRP A 66 5.03 16.09 3.50
N ASN A 67 4.90 16.12 4.82
CA ASN A 67 4.20 15.06 5.56
C ASN A 67 2.75 14.90 5.09
N GLN A 68 2.03 16.01 4.83
CA GLN A 68 0.67 15.96 4.30
C GLN A 68 0.58 15.30 2.93
N GLU A 69 1.53 15.62 2.04
CA GLU A 69 1.59 15.02 0.69
C GLU A 69 1.97 13.53 0.75
N ILE A 70 2.92 13.15 1.63
CA ILE A 70 3.30 11.76 1.88
C ILE A 70 2.09 10.96 2.36
N GLU A 71 1.33 11.46 3.35
CA GLU A 71 0.14 10.79 3.88
C GLU A 71 -0.90 10.54 2.78
N LYS A 72 -1.17 11.54 1.94
CA LYS A 72 -2.08 11.42 0.80
C LYS A 72 -1.64 10.31 -0.17
N ARG A 73 -0.36 10.27 -0.52
CA ARG A 73 0.21 9.24 -1.42
C ARG A 73 0.13 7.85 -0.83
N LEU A 74 0.50 7.69 0.44
CA LEU A 74 0.41 6.40 1.12
C LEU A 74 -1.03 5.90 1.23
N HIS A 75 -2.01 6.80 1.41
CA HIS A 75 -3.43 6.44 1.33
C HIS A 75 -3.84 5.95 -0.06
N GLN A 76 -3.40 6.62 -1.12
CA GLN A 76 -3.67 6.18 -2.50
C GLN A 76 -3.09 4.79 -2.77
N VAL A 77 -1.81 4.58 -2.46
CA VAL A 77 -1.13 3.28 -2.61
C VAL A 77 -1.86 2.18 -1.83
N ARG A 78 -2.27 2.45 -0.58
CA ARG A 78 -3.06 1.51 0.22
C ARG A 78 -4.36 1.12 -0.49
N ASP A 79 -5.06 2.09 -1.07
CA ASP A 79 -6.35 1.85 -1.71
C ASP A 79 -6.19 1.10 -3.05
N GLU A 80 -5.13 1.36 -3.80
CA GLU A 80 -4.73 0.56 -4.98
C GLU A 80 -4.46 -0.91 -4.60
N ILE A 81 -3.65 -1.14 -3.57
CA ILE A 81 -3.35 -2.50 -3.06
C ILE A 81 -4.64 -3.23 -2.65
N ARG A 82 -5.56 -2.54 -1.98
CA ARG A 82 -6.87 -3.11 -1.61
C ARG A 82 -7.71 -3.45 -2.84
N GLY A 83 -7.67 -2.62 -3.87
CA GLY A 83 -8.30 -2.87 -5.16
C GLY A 83 -7.80 -4.16 -5.79
N ASP A 84 -6.48 -4.31 -5.88
CA ASP A 84 -5.84 -5.50 -6.45
C ASP A 84 -6.20 -6.79 -5.70
N LEU A 85 -6.22 -6.74 -4.36
CA LEU A 85 -6.62 -7.87 -3.52
C LEU A 85 -8.07 -8.30 -3.78
N ARG A 86 -8.99 -7.35 -3.96
CA ARG A 86 -10.40 -7.64 -4.30
C ARG A 86 -10.50 -8.31 -5.67
N VAL A 87 -9.79 -7.80 -6.67
CA VAL A 87 -9.78 -8.38 -8.02
C VAL A 87 -9.19 -9.79 -8.01
N ALA A 88 -8.09 -10.01 -7.29
CA ALA A 88 -7.49 -11.34 -7.14
C ALA A 88 -8.44 -12.32 -6.44
N GLY A 89 -9.15 -11.89 -5.40
CA GLY A 89 -10.17 -12.67 -4.72
C GLY A 89 -11.35 -13.06 -5.63
N ALA A 90 -11.87 -12.10 -6.40
CA ALA A 90 -12.95 -12.34 -7.35
C ALA A 90 -12.55 -13.34 -8.44
N LYS A 91 -11.33 -13.24 -8.99
CA LYS A 91 -10.80 -14.21 -9.96
C LYS A 91 -10.70 -15.62 -9.37
N ARG A 92 -10.26 -15.77 -8.12
CA ARG A 92 -10.22 -17.07 -7.43
C ARG A 92 -11.62 -17.66 -7.26
N GLN A 93 -12.61 -16.85 -6.86
CA GLN A 93 -13.99 -17.31 -6.71
C GLN A 93 -14.61 -17.70 -8.07
N ALA A 94 -14.35 -16.94 -9.13
CA ALA A 94 -14.80 -17.27 -10.48
C ALA A 94 -14.16 -18.59 -10.97
N ASN A 95 -12.85 -18.76 -10.80
CA ASN A 95 -12.16 -20.01 -11.17
C ASN A 95 -12.67 -21.21 -10.38
N ALA A 96 -12.88 -21.08 -9.06
CA ALA A 96 -13.49 -22.15 -8.26
C ALA A 96 -14.89 -22.50 -8.77
N ARG A 97 -15.72 -21.50 -9.07
CA ARG A 97 -17.05 -21.71 -9.68
C ARG A 97 -17.01 -22.36 -11.06
N TYR A 98 -15.93 -22.19 -11.83
CA TYR A 98 -15.71 -22.84 -13.14
C TYR A 98 -15.07 -24.23 -13.03
N VAL A 99 -14.39 -24.57 -11.93
CA VAL A 99 -13.85 -25.90 -11.65
C VAL A 99 -14.91 -26.82 -11.01
N HIS A 100 -15.76 -26.28 -10.13
CA HIS A 100 -16.87 -26.98 -9.47
C HIS A 100 -18.22 -27.11 -10.23
N PRO A 101 -18.40 -26.83 -11.54
CA PRO A 101 -19.62 -27.22 -12.29
C PRO A 101 -19.76 -28.72 -12.53
N TYR A 102 -18.66 -29.46 -12.45
CA TYR A 102 -18.61 -30.92 -12.67
C TYR A 102 -18.63 -31.73 -11.37
N GLU A 103 -18.65 -31.05 -10.22
CA GLU A 103 -18.80 -31.65 -8.88
C GLU A 103 -20.22 -31.42 -8.35
N GLN A 104 -21.24 -31.58 -9.19
CA GLN A 104 -22.58 -31.85 -8.65
C GLN A 104 -22.54 -33.24 -8.00
N PRO A 105 -23.01 -33.42 -6.75
CA PRO A 105 -23.46 -34.74 -6.35
C PRO A 105 -24.56 -35.11 -7.32
N LEU A 106 -24.43 -36.27 -7.97
CA LEU A 106 -25.53 -36.97 -8.60
C LEU A 106 -26.56 -37.29 -7.50
N SER A 107 -27.33 -36.29 -7.06
CA SER A 107 -28.58 -36.53 -6.36
C SER A 107 -29.55 -37.04 -7.41
N PHE A 108 -29.57 -38.37 -7.45
CA PHE A 108 -30.44 -39.26 -8.20
C PHE A 108 -31.90 -38.96 -7.85
N ASP A 109 -32.51 -37.95 -8.46
CA ASP A 109 -33.97 -37.85 -8.51
C ASP A 109 -34.43 -37.03 -9.72
N GLY A 110 -35.23 -37.64 -10.59
CA GLY A 110 -35.82 -37.00 -11.76
C GLY A 110 -35.67 -37.80 -13.04
N MET A 111 -36.45 -38.88 -13.16
CA MET A 111 -36.65 -39.67 -14.38
C MET A 111 -36.92 -38.80 -15.62
N PHE A 112 -36.31 -39.14 -16.76
CA PHE A 112 -36.89 -38.90 -18.08
C PHE A 112 -36.87 -40.20 -18.89
N TYR A 113 -38.01 -40.90 -18.87
CA TYR A 113 -38.40 -41.83 -19.92
C TYR A 113 -39.23 -41.04 -20.95
N ASP A 114 -38.76 -40.95 -22.19
CA ASP A 114 -39.65 -41.27 -23.30
C ASP A 114 -38.86 -41.97 -24.41
N LYS A 115 -39.15 -43.25 -24.59
CA LYS A 115 -38.66 -44.04 -25.72
C LYS A 115 -39.61 -43.79 -26.88
N LYS A 116 -39.12 -43.29 -28.02
CA LYS A 116 -39.74 -43.64 -29.31
C LYS A 116 -38.71 -43.98 -30.38
N ARG A 117 -39.12 -45.04 -31.08
CA ARG A 117 -38.52 -45.85 -32.15
C ARG A 117 -37.86 -45.07 -33.27
#